data_AF-A0A0U2JDX0-F1
#
_entry.id   AF-A0A0U2JDX0-F1
#
_cell.length_a   1.000
_cell.length_b   1.000
_cell.length_c   1.000
_cell.angle_alpha   90.00
_cell.angle_beta   90.00
_cell.angle_gamma   90.00
#
_symmetry.space_group_name_H-M   'P 1'
#
loop_
_entity.id
_entity.type
_entity.pdbx_description
1 polymer ?
#
loop_
_entity_poly.entity_id
_entity_poly.type
_entity_poly.pdbx_seq_one_letter_code
_entity_poly.pdbx_strand_id
1 'polypeptide(L)' 'MDFPGLIDTYGYWAVLVGAFLEGETILALAGFAAYRGYLDFYTVVVIAMIAGFAGDQFYFFLGRYKGAKI' A
#
# COMPACT_ATOMS: atom_id res chain seq x y z
N MET A 1 -18.56 -10.45 15.20
CA MET A 1 -17.40 -10.20 14.32
C MET A 1 -16.34 -9.55 15.18
N ASP A 2 -15.19 -10.22 15.34
CA ASP A 2 -14.11 -9.77 16.21
C ASP A 2 -13.24 -8.69 15.52
N PHE A 3 -12.96 -7.60 16.22
CA PHE A 3 -12.13 -6.48 15.75
C PHE A 3 -10.77 -6.92 15.16
N PRO A 4 -10.05 -7.89 15.76
CA PRO A 4 -8.83 -8.44 15.18
C PRO A 4 -9.03 -9.05 13.78
N GLY A 5 -10.16 -9.72 13.53
CA GLY A 5 -10.46 -10.35 12.24
C GLY A 5 -10.69 -9.35 11.11
N LEU A 6 -11.21 -8.16 11.42
CA LEU A 6 -11.34 -7.07 10.45
C LEU A 6 -9.98 -6.48 10.06
N ILE A 7 -9.06 -6.35 11.01
CA ILE A 7 -7.69 -5.86 10.76
C ILE A 7 -6.89 -6.88 9.96
N ASP A 8 -7.01 -8.16 10.27
CA ASP A 8 -6.39 -9.26 9.52
C ASP A 8 -6.91 -9.30 8.07
N THR A 9 -8.21 -9.10 7.88
CA THR A 9 -8.83 -9.16 6.54
C THR A 9 -8.58 -7.91 5.71
N TYR A 10 -8.68 -6.69 6.29
CA TYR A 10 -8.67 -5.43 5.53
C TYR A 10 -7.40 -4.60 5.69
N GLY A 11 -6.58 -4.85 6.70
CA GLY A 11 -5.36 -4.08 6.95
C GLY A 11 -4.38 -4.19 5.79
N TYR A 12 -4.18 -5.39 5.26
CA TYR A 12 -3.33 -5.63 4.09
C TYR A 12 -3.86 -4.97 2.81
N TRP A 13 -5.18 -4.96 2.61
CA TRP A 13 -5.80 -4.23 1.49
C TRP A 13 -5.65 -2.72 1.64
N ALA A 14 -5.74 -2.20 2.86
CA ALA A 14 -5.50 -0.78 3.13
C ALA A 14 -4.04 -0.39 2.85
N VAL A 15 -3.07 -1.25 3.19
CA VAL A 15 -1.66 -1.03 2.81
C VAL A 15 -1.50 -1.07 1.29
N LEU A 16 -2.10 -2.03 0.60
CA LEU A 16 -1.99 -2.16 -0.86
C LEU A 16 -2.54 -0.92 -1.58
N VAL A 17 -3.79 -0.57 -1.32
CA VAL A 17 -4.46 0.56 -1.99
C VAL A 17 -3.89 1.88 -1.53
N GLY A 18 -3.62 2.01 -0.23
CA GLY A 18 -3.08 3.21 0.35
C GLY A 18 -1.67 3.49 -0.15
N ALA A 19 -0.74 2.53 -0.13
CA ALA A 19 0.63 2.74 -0.61
C ALA A 19 0.71 2.99 -2.12
N PHE A 20 -0.26 2.50 -2.90
CA PHE A 20 -0.38 2.79 -4.33
C PHE A 20 -0.78 4.25 -4.61
N LEU A 21 -1.63 4.84 -3.75
CA LEU A 21 -2.10 6.23 -3.89
C LEU A 21 -1.17 7.23 -3.19
N GLU A 22 -0.79 6.91 -1.95
CA GLU A 22 0.00 7.75 -1.04
C GLU A 22 1.03 6.87 -0.33
N GLY A 23 2.23 6.79 -0.89
CA GLY A 23 3.28 5.87 -0.45
C GLY A 23 3.78 6.15 0.98
N GLU A 24 4.23 7.37 1.25
CA GLU A 24 4.98 7.71 2.46
C GLU A 24 4.14 7.60 3.75
N THR A 25 2.97 8.24 3.78
CA THR A 25 2.09 8.26 4.96
C THR A 25 1.54 6.87 5.28
N ILE A 26 1.06 6.14 4.27
CA ILE A 26 0.48 4.80 4.47
C ILE A 26 1.56 3.81 4.87
N LEU A 27 2.77 3.89 4.31
CA LEU A 27 3.88 3.04 4.71
C LEU A 27 4.26 3.27 6.18
N ALA A 28 4.29 4.52 6.64
CA ALA A 28 4.56 4.85 8.03
C ALA A 28 3.49 4.29 8.98
N LEU A 29 2.21 4.45 8.63
CA LEU A 29 1.08 3.91 9.40
C LEU A 29 1.05 2.37 9.39
N ALA A 30 1.37 1.75 8.26
CA ALA A 30 1.46 0.29 8.12
C ALA A 30 2.61 -0.28 8.95
N GLY A 31 3.77 0.40 8.96
CA GLY A 31 4.89 0.05 9.82
C GLY A 31 4.55 0.17 11.31
N PHE A 32 3.81 1.21 11.69
CA PHE A 32 3.31 1.35 13.07
C PHE A 32 2.30 0.24 13.44
N ALA A 33 1.39 -0.11 12.53
CA ALA A 33 0.44 -1.20 12.73
C ALA A 33 1.15 -2.55 12.87
N ALA A 34 2.19 -2.80 12.06
CA ALA A 34 3.02 -3.99 12.17
C ALA A 34 3.80 -4.04 13.49
N TYR A 35 4.38 -2.92 13.92
CA TYR A 35 5.06 -2.81 15.21
C TYR A 35 4.13 -3.09 16.41
N ARG A 36 2.85 -2.70 16.30
CA ARG A 36 1.81 -2.97 17.32
C ARG A 36 1.29 -4.41 17.30
N GLY A 37 1.76 -5.24 16.37
CA GLY A 37 1.33 -6.64 16.22
C GLY A 37 -0.01 -6.83 15.52
N TYR A 38 -0.54 -5.79 14.88
CA TYR A 38 -1.79 -5.86 14.11
C TYR A 38 -1.60 -6.47 12.72
N LEU A 39 -0.39 -6.35 12.16
CA LEU A 39 -0.01 -6.87 10.86
C LEU A 39 1.35 -7.55 10.96
N ASP A 40 1.57 -8.59 10.18
CA ASP A 40 2.91 -9.13 9.99
C ASP A 40 3.78 -8.17 9.19
N PHE A 41 4.95 -7.85 9.73
CA PHE A 41 5.89 -6.89 9.14
C PHE A 41 6.37 -7.32 7.75
N TYR A 42 6.72 -8.59 7.58
CA TYR A 42 7.22 -9.09 6.29
C TYR A 42 6.15 -9.00 5.21
N THR A 43 4.92 -9.35 5.55
CA THR A 43 3.75 -9.26 4.66
C THR A 43 3.46 -7.82 4.28
N VAL A 44 3.52 -6.88 5.23
CA VAL A 44 3.40 -5.43 4.95
C VAL A 44 4.48 -4.96 3.98
N VAL A 45 5.73 -5.36 4.19
CA VAL A 45 6.85 -4.99 3.32
C VAL A 45 6.64 -5.50 1.89
N VAL A 46 6.25 -6.77 1.72
CA VAL A 46 5.99 -7.35 0.39
C VAL A 46 4.84 -6.62 -0.31
N ILE A 47 3.74 -6.38 0.40
CA ILE A 47 2.56 -5.70 -0.16
C ILE A 47 2.91 -4.26 -0.55
N ALA A 48 3.60 -3.52 0.32
CA ALA A 48 4.00 -2.16 0.04
C ALA A 48 4.98 -2.06 -1.14
N MET A 49 5.91 -3.03 -1.26
CA MET A 49 6.83 -3.10 -2.39
C MET A 49 6.07 -3.33 -3.71
N ILE A 50 5.10 -4.24 -3.73
CA ILE A 50 4.27 -4.51 -4.91
C ILE A 50 3.42 -3.27 -5.25
N ALA A 51 2.80 -2.65 -4.25
CA ALA A 51 1.96 -1.47 -4.43
C ALA A 51 2.76 -0.27 -4.99
N GLY A 52 3.93 0.01 -4.42
CA GLY A 52 4.83 1.06 -4.89
C GLY A 52 5.28 0.81 -6.33
N PHE A 53 5.80 -0.39 -6.61
CA PHE A 53 6.22 -0.76 -7.98
C PHE A 53 5.07 -0.62 -8.99
N ALA A 54 3.87 -1.11 -8.65
CA ALA A 54 2.70 -0.97 -9.51
C ALA A 54 2.29 0.50 -9.70
N GLY A 55 2.38 1.31 -8.64
CA GLY A 55 2.14 2.76 -8.67
C GLY A 55 3.09 3.47 -9.63
N ASP A 56 4.39 3.25 -9.47
CA ASP A 56 5.42 3.83 -10.34
C ASP A 56 5.17 3.50 -11.82
N GLN A 57 4.90 2.23 -12.11
CA GLN A 57 4.57 1.81 -13.48
C GLN A 57 3.28 2.50 -13.97
N PHE A 58 2.22 2.51 -13.16
CA PHE A 58 0.93 3.11 -13.51
C PHE A 58 1.06 4.61 -13.80
N TYR A 59 1.70 5.38 -12.92
CA TYR A 59 1.91 6.81 -13.11
C TYR A 59 2.86 7.12 -14.27
N PHE A 60 3.89 6.31 -14.49
CA PHE A 60 4.77 6.42 -15.65
C PHE A 60 4.00 6.22 -16.97
N PHE A 61 3.21 5.15 -17.07
CA PHE A 61 2.39 4.89 -18.26
C PHE A 61 1.32 5.96 -18.44
N LEU A 62 0.65 6.39 -17.37
CA LEU A 62 -0.35 7.45 -17.42
C LEU A 62 0.26 8.75 -17.96
N GLY A 63 1.44 9.14 -17.45
CA GLY A 63 2.21 10.26 -17.95
C GLY A 63 2.67 10.08 -19.40
N ARG A 64 3.11 8.88 -19.79
CA ARG A 64 3.57 8.61 -21.16
C ARG A 64 2.45 8.67 -22.19
N TYR A 65 1.26 8.14 -21.89
CA TYR A 65 0.13 8.13 -22.83
C TYR A 65 -0.62 9.46 -22.87
N LYS A 66 -0.74 10.18 -21.74
CA LYS A 66 -1.49 11.45 -21.68
C LYS A 66 -0.62 12.70 -21.73
N GLY A 67 0.64 12.63 -21.30
CA GLY A 67 1.58 13.76 -21.31
C GLY A 67 2.13 14.09 -22.69
N ALA A 68 2.16 13.13 -23.62
CA ALA A 68 2.54 13.38 -25.03
C ALA A 68 1.47 14.16 -25.83
N LYS A 69 0.38 14.58 -25.18
CA LYS A 69 -0.77 15.27 -25.79
C LYS A 69 -0.95 16.71 -25.31
N ILE A 70 0.03 17.26 -24.59
CA ILE A 70 0.09 18.66 -24.13
C ILE A 70 1.24 19.35 -24.84
#